data_AF-A0A150SLX8-F1
#
_entry.id   AF-A0A150SLX8-F1
#
_cell.length_a   1.000
_cell.length_b   1.000
_cell.length_c   1.000
_cell.angle_alpha   90.00
_cell.angle_beta   90.00
_cell.angle_gamma   90.00
#
_symmetry.space_group_name_H-M   'P 1'
#
loop_
_entity.id
_entity.type
_entity.pdbx_description
1 polymer ?
#
loop_
_entity_poly.entity_id
_entity_poly.type
_entity_poly.pdbx_seq_one_letter_code
_entity_poly.pdbx_strand_id
1 'polypeptide(L)'
;MEKSMVSNRIWTAIAIAGAVCAGGCGSAAAVQEARVSEQGGFRDPELRLTATEDGGYCGAEVLRWQYDEAAATLRLADARLMLDCCGKRTIHVERIDSLYEVTERDEPDSAEGRCTEQCAFDLAVGVQDVPRGEVYVKLLRDVVDEQGGPAVVWSGSLDLDVPAGAVVLDDAPAGAGCQEQSAPPRRRTTVAAR
;
A
#
# COMPACT_ATOMS: atom_id res chain seq x y z
N MET A 1 22.25 78.48 -7.22
CA MET A 1 21.01 78.74 -6.46
C MET A 1 20.30 77.40 -6.30
N GLU A 2 20.75 76.48 -5.45
CA GLU A 2 20.97 76.55 -4.00
C GLU A 2 19.67 76.83 -3.22
N LYS A 3 19.21 75.79 -2.51
CA LYS A 3 18.24 75.66 -1.39
C LYS A 3 17.50 74.34 -1.57
N SER A 4 17.36 73.44 -0.62
CA SER A 4 17.83 73.33 0.75
C SER A 4 17.53 71.89 1.17
N MET A 5 18.49 71.22 1.82
CA MET A 5 18.21 70.11 2.72
C MET A 5 17.45 70.64 3.94
N VAL A 6 16.34 70.02 4.32
CA VAL A 6 15.84 70.05 5.70
C VAL A 6 15.30 68.68 6.09
N SER A 7 16.04 68.09 7.02
CA SER A 7 15.74 66.96 7.90
C SER A 7 14.44 67.14 8.68
N ASN A 8 13.62 66.09 8.86
CA ASN A 8 13.07 65.82 10.19
C ASN A 8 12.59 64.38 10.44
N ARG A 9 13.25 63.80 11.43
CA ARG A 9 12.92 62.77 12.44
C ARG A 9 11.54 62.11 12.51
N ILE A 10 11.61 60.76 12.57
CA ILE A 10 11.07 59.81 13.58
C ILE A 10 9.56 59.85 13.85
N TRP A 11 8.85 58.74 13.56
CA TRP A 11 7.91 58.10 14.50
C TRP A 11 7.90 56.57 14.32
N THR A 12 8.17 55.89 15.42
CA THR A 12 8.15 54.44 15.63
C THR A 12 6.72 53.95 15.78
N ALA A 13 6.35 52.87 15.08
CA ALA A 13 5.36 51.88 15.52
C ALA A 13 5.31 50.72 14.50
N ILE A 14 6.15 49.70 14.68
CA ILE A 14 5.93 48.41 14.01
C ILE A 14 5.37 47.47 15.06
N ALA A 15 4.11 47.11 14.84
CA ALA A 15 3.34 46.18 15.65
C ALA A 15 4.05 44.82 15.72
N ILE A 16 4.21 44.30 16.93
CA ILE A 16 4.53 42.91 17.17
C ILE A 16 3.27 42.11 16.84
N ALA A 17 3.15 41.66 15.60
CA ALA A 17 2.19 40.63 15.22
C ALA A 17 2.73 39.30 15.76
N GLY A 18 2.23 38.91 16.93
CA GLY A 18 2.47 37.59 17.49
C GLY A 18 1.91 36.51 16.56
N ALA A 19 2.79 35.84 15.85
CA ALA A 19 2.51 34.57 15.20
C ALA A 19 2.39 33.50 16.30
N VAL A 20 1.16 33.15 16.67
CA VAL A 20 0.85 31.92 17.40
C VAL A 20 -0.05 31.09 16.50
N CYS A 21 0.57 30.36 15.57
CA CYS A 21 -0.07 29.21 14.95
C CYS A 21 -0.13 28.12 16.02
N ALA A 22 -1.25 28.07 16.74
CA ALA A 22 -1.56 26.99 17.65
C ALA A 22 -1.74 25.70 16.86
N GLY A 23 -0.81 24.77 17.08
CA GLY A 23 -0.92 23.32 16.99
C GLY A 23 -2.11 22.77 16.20
N GLY A 24 -1.88 22.58 14.91
CA GLY A 24 -2.71 21.78 14.04
C GLY A 24 -1.85 21.17 12.94
N CYS A 25 -0.74 20.52 13.32
CA CYS A 25 -0.16 19.50 12.45
C CYS A 25 -1.14 18.33 12.43
N GLY A 26 -2.23 18.48 11.67
CA GLY A 26 -2.95 17.32 11.19
C GLY A 26 -1.94 16.51 10.41
N SER A 27 -1.66 15.30 10.88
CA SER A 27 -0.96 14.28 10.11
C SER A 27 -1.63 14.25 8.74
N ALA A 28 -0.97 14.83 7.73
CA ALA A 28 -1.42 14.70 6.37
C ALA A 28 -1.43 13.20 6.12
N ALA A 29 -2.62 12.65 5.88
CA ALA A 29 -2.74 11.27 5.44
C ALA A 29 -1.86 11.18 4.19
N ALA A 30 -0.70 10.50 4.31
CA ALA A 30 0.12 10.13 3.18
C ALA A 30 -0.84 9.56 2.14
N VAL A 31 -0.88 10.11 0.94
CA VAL A 31 -1.89 9.73 -0.06
C VAL A 31 -1.78 8.22 -0.30
N GLN A 32 -2.84 7.50 0.06
CA GLN A 32 -2.88 6.04 0.06
C GLN A 32 -3.48 5.55 -1.25
N GLU A 33 -2.71 4.79 -2.02
CA GLU A 33 -3.24 4.05 -3.15
C GLU A 33 -3.60 2.64 -2.69
N ALA A 34 -4.76 2.48 -2.03
CA ALA A 34 -5.30 1.18 -1.68
C ALA A 34 -5.98 0.54 -2.90
N ARG A 35 -5.68 -0.74 -3.15
CA ARG A 35 -6.25 -1.55 -4.23
C ARG A 35 -6.52 -2.96 -3.70
N VAL A 36 -7.63 -3.53 -4.16
CA VAL A 36 -7.99 -4.93 -3.94
C VAL A 36 -8.24 -5.53 -5.32
N SER A 37 -7.74 -6.72 -5.57
CA SER A 37 -7.96 -7.40 -6.84
C SER A 37 -9.36 -7.99 -6.94
N GLU A 38 -9.73 -8.36 -8.16
CA GLU A 38 -10.77 -9.36 -8.40
C GLU A 38 -10.29 -10.75 -7.93
N GLN A 39 -11.19 -11.73 -7.96
CA GLN A 39 -10.84 -13.13 -7.69
C GLN A 39 -9.71 -13.62 -8.62
N GLY A 40 -8.69 -14.25 -8.04
CA GLY A 40 -7.52 -14.75 -8.75
C GLY A 40 -6.39 -13.73 -8.94
N GLY A 41 -6.41 -12.62 -8.20
CA GLY A 41 -5.29 -11.67 -8.12
C GLY A 41 -5.31 -10.55 -9.17
N PHE A 42 -4.34 -9.64 -9.08
CA PHE A 42 -4.20 -8.52 -10.01
C PHE A 42 -3.73 -9.01 -11.39
N ARG A 43 -4.44 -8.60 -12.45
CA ARG A 43 -3.99 -8.83 -13.83
C ARG A 43 -2.78 -7.98 -14.20
N ASP A 44 -2.71 -6.79 -13.62
CA ASP A 44 -1.63 -5.84 -13.85
C ASP A 44 -0.36 -6.31 -13.10
N PRO A 45 0.74 -6.64 -13.81
CA PRO A 45 1.99 -7.01 -13.16
C PRO A 45 2.57 -5.91 -12.26
N GLU A 46 2.31 -4.63 -12.55
CA GLU A 46 2.80 -3.52 -11.73
C GLU A 46 2.15 -3.51 -10.35
N LEU A 47 0.88 -3.89 -10.25
CA LEU A 47 0.19 -4.01 -8.95
C LEU A 47 0.60 -5.26 -8.17
N ARG A 48 1.05 -6.32 -8.86
CA ARG A 48 1.56 -7.54 -8.21
C ARG A 48 2.99 -7.39 -7.68
N LEU A 49 3.70 -6.32 -8.06
CA LEU A 49 5.11 -6.09 -7.71
C LEU A 49 6.01 -7.32 -8.00
N THR A 50 5.64 -8.13 -8.99
CA THR A 50 6.32 -9.41 -9.28
C THR A 50 7.60 -9.15 -10.09
N ALA A 51 8.75 -9.56 -9.56
CA ALA A 51 10.03 -9.44 -10.26
C ALA A 51 10.42 -10.70 -11.07
N THR A 52 9.91 -11.90 -10.75
CA THR A 52 10.24 -13.16 -11.45
C THR A 52 9.21 -14.28 -11.13
N GLU A 53 9.31 -15.45 -11.77
CA GLU A 53 8.35 -16.57 -11.65
C GLU A 53 8.42 -17.25 -10.26
N ASP A 54 7.63 -16.76 -9.32
CA ASP A 54 7.53 -17.26 -7.94
C ASP A 54 6.67 -18.52 -7.86
N GLY A 55 7.12 -19.65 -8.41
CA GLY A 55 6.47 -20.97 -8.23
C GLY A 55 5.02 -21.10 -8.73
N GLY A 56 4.51 -20.07 -9.41
CA GLY A 56 3.10 -19.96 -9.77
C GLY A 56 2.28 -19.18 -8.73
N TYR A 57 1.23 -18.49 -9.17
CA TYR A 57 0.43 -17.61 -8.31
C TYR A 57 -0.19 -18.36 -7.13
N CYS A 58 -0.57 -19.62 -7.32
CA CYS A 58 -1.21 -20.44 -6.29
C CYS A 58 -0.23 -21.22 -5.39
N GLY A 59 1.09 -20.95 -5.49
CA GLY A 59 2.11 -21.71 -4.77
C GLY A 59 2.33 -21.29 -3.31
N ALA A 60 2.28 -19.98 -3.02
CA ALA A 60 2.53 -19.41 -1.70
C ALA A 60 1.89 -18.01 -1.59
N GLU A 61 1.64 -17.53 -0.36
CA GLU A 61 1.28 -16.13 -0.09
C GLU A 61 2.54 -15.36 0.22
N VAL A 62 2.65 -14.24 -0.46
CA VAL A 62 3.91 -13.51 -0.54
C VAL A 62 3.61 -12.02 -0.45
N LEU A 63 4.12 -11.41 0.62
CA LEU A 63 4.19 -9.96 0.75
C LEU A 63 5.36 -9.45 -0.09
N ARG A 64 5.06 -8.74 -1.17
CA ARG A 64 6.03 -8.07 -2.02
C ARG A 64 6.07 -6.59 -1.72
N TRP A 65 7.24 -6.01 -1.90
CA TRP A 65 7.44 -4.59 -1.69
C TRP A 65 8.37 -4.00 -2.73
N GLN A 66 8.15 -2.73 -3.05
CA GLN A 66 8.97 -1.94 -3.96
C GLN A 66 9.08 -0.51 -3.44
N TYR A 67 10.26 0.08 -3.55
CA TYR A 67 10.51 1.47 -3.20
C TYR A 67 10.91 2.28 -4.43
N ASP A 68 10.10 3.30 -4.74
CA ASP A 68 10.44 4.33 -5.72
C ASP A 68 11.10 5.50 -5.00
N GLU A 69 12.43 5.61 -5.16
CA GLU A 69 13.22 6.68 -4.57
C GLU A 69 12.82 8.07 -5.09
N ALA A 70 12.54 8.19 -6.40
CA ALA A 70 12.26 9.49 -7.01
C ALA A 70 10.93 10.05 -6.50
N ALA A 71 9.96 9.18 -6.26
CA ALA A 71 8.66 9.52 -5.70
C ALA A 71 8.58 9.36 -4.17
N ALA A 72 9.67 8.96 -3.49
CA ALA A 72 9.71 8.60 -2.07
C ALA A 72 8.51 7.70 -1.65
N THR A 73 8.19 6.70 -2.47
CA THR A 73 6.97 5.90 -2.34
C THR A 73 7.30 4.43 -2.08
N LEU A 74 6.82 3.89 -0.95
CA LEU A 74 6.82 2.47 -0.65
C LEU A 74 5.50 1.85 -1.14
N ARG A 75 5.58 0.85 -2.01
CA ARG A 75 4.46 0.02 -2.43
C ARG A 75 4.56 -1.34 -1.75
N LEU A 76 3.45 -1.82 -1.23
CA LEU A 76 3.29 -3.15 -0.63
C LEU A 76 2.16 -3.87 -1.37
N ALA A 77 2.35 -5.16 -1.64
CA ALA A 77 1.33 -6.03 -2.22
C ALA A 77 1.38 -7.39 -1.52
N ASP A 78 0.33 -7.74 -0.78
CA ASP A 78 0.10 -9.11 -0.35
C ASP A 78 -0.61 -9.85 -1.48
N ALA A 79 -0.02 -10.95 -1.93
CA ALA A 79 -0.53 -11.71 -3.05
C ALA A 79 -0.89 -13.13 -2.65
N ARG A 80 -1.94 -13.68 -3.27
CA ARG A 80 -2.52 -15.00 -2.94
C ARG A 80 -3.14 -15.02 -1.55
N LEU A 81 -3.74 -13.94 -1.08
CA LEU A 81 -4.50 -13.99 0.17
C LEU A 81 -5.78 -14.84 -0.01
N MET A 82 -5.89 -15.97 0.70
CA MET A 82 -7.07 -16.83 0.69
C MET A 82 -8.12 -16.34 1.69
N LEU A 83 -9.26 -15.85 1.18
CA LEU A 83 -10.35 -15.29 1.99
C LEU A 83 -11.72 -15.73 1.44
N ASP A 84 -12.79 -15.54 2.22
CA ASP A 84 -14.17 -15.88 1.85
C ASP A 84 -14.66 -15.13 0.60
N CYS A 85 -14.98 -15.79 -0.50
CA CYS A 85 -15.21 -15.15 -1.81
C CYS A 85 -16.22 -13.98 -1.80
N CYS A 86 -17.16 -13.97 -0.86
CA CYS A 86 -18.26 -13.01 -0.78
C CYS A 86 -18.02 -11.90 0.24
N GLY A 87 -16.92 -11.96 1.00
CA GLY A 87 -16.51 -10.89 1.90
C GLY A 87 -16.20 -9.56 1.19
N LYS A 88 -16.33 -8.47 1.93
CA LYS A 88 -15.81 -7.17 1.55
C LYS A 88 -14.41 -7.01 2.13
N ARG A 89 -13.45 -6.75 1.24
CA ARG A 89 -12.04 -6.59 1.60
C ARG A 89 -11.61 -5.14 1.52
N THR A 90 -10.75 -4.74 2.45
CA THR A 90 -10.07 -3.46 2.40
C THR A 90 -8.65 -3.61 2.90
N ILE A 91 -7.75 -2.77 2.39
CA ILE A 91 -6.40 -2.61 2.93
C ILE A 91 -6.21 -1.14 3.31
N HIS A 92 -5.59 -0.90 4.45
CA HIS A 92 -5.24 0.42 4.94
C HIS A 92 -3.86 0.38 5.59
N VAL A 93 -3.20 1.54 5.64
CA VAL A 93 -1.90 1.71 6.29
C VAL A 93 -1.92 2.92 7.21
N GLU A 94 -1.51 2.70 8.45
CA GLU A 94 -1.24 3.74 9.43
C GLU A 94 0.27 3.89 9.62
N ARG A 95 0.74 5.14 9.62
CA ARG A 95 2.14 5.47 9.92
C ARG A 95 2.25 6.01 11.33
N ILE A 96 3.06 5.34 12.15
CA ILE A 96 3.40 5.74 13.52
C ILE A 96 4.92 5.87 13.57
N ASP A 97 5.43 7.09 13.39
CA ASP A 97 6.87 7.37 13.23
C ASP A 97 7.51 6.59 12.06
N SER A 98 8.33 5.57 12.37
CA SER A 98 8.98 4.65 11.43
C SER A 98 8.31 3.27 11.34
N LEU A 99 7.21 3.07 12.07
CA LEU A 99 6.34 1.90 11.98
C LEU A 99 5.23 2.16 10.95
N TYR A 100 5.08 1.24 10.01
CA TYR A 100 3.98 1.19 9.06
C TYR A 100 3.11 -0.02 9.43
N GLU A 101 1.97 0.25 10.05
CA GLU A 101 0.99 -0.77 10.38
C GLU A 101 0.00 -0.90 9.21
N VAL A 102 0.07 -2.04 8.51
CA VAL A 102 -0.80 -2.37 7.39
C VAL A 102 -1.89 -3.29 7.90
N THR A 103 -3.15 -2.91 7.71
CA THR A 103 -4.29 -3.74 8.11
C THR A 103 -5.08 -4.16 6.87
N GLU A 104 -5.13 -5.48 6.68
CA GLU A 104 -6.02 -6.16 5.75
C GLU A 104 -7.28 -6.55 6.52
N ARG A 105 -8.43 -6.07 6.06
CA ARG A 105 -9.70 -6.32 6.71
C ARG A 105 -10.61 -7.08 5.77
N ASP A 106 -11.23 -8.12 6.30
CA ASP A 106 -12.21 -8.97 5.62
C ASP A 106 -13.49 -9.02 6.47
N GLU A 107 -14.57 -8.47 5.94
CA GLU A 107 -15.87 -8.39 6.62
C GLU A 107 -16.98 -9.02 5.78
N PRO A 108 -18.06 -9.55 6.39
CA PRO A 108 -19.19 -10.07 5.62
C PRO A 108 -19.76 -8.99 4.68
N ASP A 109 -20.14 -9.36 3.46
CA ASP A 109 -20.89 -8.43 2.62
C ASP A 109 -22.28 -8.18 3.23
N SER A 110 -22.75 -6.93 3.15
CA SER A 110 -24.02 -6.53 3.73
C SER A 110 -25.26 -7.13 3.06
N ALA A 111 -25.16 -7.56 1.80
CA ALA A 111 -26.23 -8.19 1.04
C ALA A 111 -26.11 -9.72 1.03
N GLU A 112 -24.89 -10.25 0.88
CA GLU A 112 -24.66 -11.70 0.68
C GLU A 112 -24.09 -12.42 1.92
N GLY A 113 -23.56 -11.68 2.90
CA GLY A 113 -22.94 -12.24 4.10
C GLY A 113 -21.58 -12.88 3.81
N ARG A 114 -21.34 -14.04 4.43
CA ARG A 114 -20.22 -14.94 4.13
C ARG A 114 -20.69 -16.07 3.23
N CYS A 115 -19.87 -16.51 2.28
CA CYS A 115 -20.09 -17.78 1.63
C CYS A 115 -19.22 -18.89 2.23
N THR A 116 -19.29 -20.09 1.65
CA THR A 116 -18.50 -21.24 2.11
C THR A 116 -17.24 -21.45 1.27
N GLU A 117 -17.08 -20.66 0.20
CA GLU A 117 -16.00 -20.80 -0.76
C GLU A 117 -14.88 -19.81 -0.41
N GLN A 118 -13.63 -20.29 -0.45
CA GLN A 118 -12.47 -19.42 -0.36
C GLN A 118 -11.99 -19.07 -1.77
N CYS A 119 -11.50 -17.84 -1.95
CA CYS A 119 -10.93 -17.36 -3.20
C CYS A 119 -9.60 -16.67 -2.91
N ALA A 120 -8.69 -16.68 -3.88
CA ALA A 120 -7.43 -15.97 -3.80
C ALA A 120 -7.59 -14.50 -4.23
N PHE A 121 -6.99 -13.57 -3.50
CA PHE A 121 -6.98 -12.14 -3.78
C PHE A 121 -5.59 -11.54 -3.60
N ASP A 122 -5.35 -10.40 -4.24
CA ASP A 122 -4.21 -9.55 -3.97
C ASP A 122 -4.67 -8.22 -3.38
N LEU A 123 -4.00 -7.75 -2.34
CA LEU A 123 -4.25 -6.47 -1.69
C LEU A 123 -2.98 -5.64 -1.78
N ALA A 124 -3.08 -4.40 -2.26
CA ALA A 124 -1.93 -3.52 -2.42
C ALA A 124 -2.19 -2.13 -1.84
N VAL A 125 -1.13 -1.54 -1.30
CA VAL A 125 -1.14 -0.17 -0.77
C VAL A 125 0.15 0.57 -1.14
N GLY A 126 0.01 1.84 -1.53
CA GLY A 126 1.13 2.77 -1.71
C GLY A 126 1.19 3.78 -0.56
N VAL A 127 2.39 4.01 -0.03
CA VAL A 127 2.69 4.98 1.02
C VAL A 127 3.70 6.00 0.50
N GLN A 128 3.30 7.26 0.48
CA GLN A 128 4.14 8.38 0.06
C GLN A 128 4.95 8.95 1.24
N ASP A 129 5.94 9.79 0.92
CA ASP A 129 6.81 10.48 1.89
C ASP A 129 7.50 9.51 2.87
N VAL A 130 7.89 8.34 2.34
CA VAL A 130 8.65 7.33 3.08
C VAL A 130 10.14 7.62 2.91
N PRO A 131 10.87 7.94 3.99
CA PRO A 131 12.30 8.20 3.89
C PRO A 131 13.06 6.92 3.53
N ARG A 132 14.22 7.09 2.90
CA ARG A 132 15.16 6.00 2.67
C ARG A 132 15.70 5.39 3.96
N GLY A 133 16.24 4.18 3.83
CA GLY A 133 16.82 3.40 4.92
C GLY A 133 15.88 2.33 5.45
N GLU A 134 16.12 1.91 6.68
CA GLU A 134 15.32 0.84 7.32
C GLU A 134 13.99 1.38 7.84
N VAL A 135 12.89 0.71 7.49
CA VAL A 135 11.55 0.94 8.05
C VAL A 135 11.00 -0.33 8.67
N TYR A 136 10.15 -0.21 9.69
CA TYR A 136 9.50 -1.36 10.30
C TYR A 136 8.07 -1.48 9.78
N VAL A 137 7.68 -2.66 9.34
CA VAL A 137 6.34 -2.96 8.83
C VAL A 137 5.69 -4.01 9.71
N LYS A 138 4.41 -3.82 10.01
CA LYS A 138 3.57 -4.78 10.73
C LYS A 138 2.31 -5.02 9.92
N LEU A 139 2.15 -6.24 9.42
CA LEU A 139 0.97 -6.68 8.68
C LEU A 139 -0.03 -7.34 9.63
N LEU A 140 -1.24 -6.81 9.64
CA LEU A 140 -2.37 -7.28 10.42
C LEU A 140 -3.48 -7.80 9.50
N ARG A 141 -4.15 -8.85 9.95
CA ARG A 141 -5.36 -9.38 9.30
C ARG A 141 -6.53 -9.36 10.28
N ASP A 142 -7.59 -8.67 9.90
CA ASP A 142 -8.81 -8.46 10.68
C ASP A 142 -10.00 -9.13 9.99
N VAL A 143 -10.36 -10.33 10.45
CA VAL A 143 -11.59 -11.01 10.06
C VAL A 143 -12.67 -10.65 11.07
N VAL A 144 -13.55 -9.74 10.69
CA VAL A 144 -14.37 -8.93 11.62
C VAL A 144 -15.34 -9.74 12.47
N ASP A 145 -15.79 -10.87 11.95
CA ASP A 145 -16.72 -11.80 12.57
C ASP A 145 -16.01 -12.97 13.29
N GLU A 146 -14.68 -13.00 13.31
CA GLU A 146 -13.89 -13.89 14.15
C GLU A 146 -13.62 -13.28 15.53
N GLN A 147 -13.50 -14.14 16.55
CA GLN A 147 -13.15 -13.69 17.90
C GLN A 147 -11.65 -13.41 17.99
N GLY A 148 -11.27 -12.26 18.56
CA GLY A 148 -9.87 -11.95 18.87
C GLY A 148 -9.34 -10.63 18.29
N GLY A 149 -10.08 -10.01 17.38
CA GLY A 149 -9.64 -8.79 16.68
C GLY A 149 -8.50 -9.04 15.69
N PRO A 150 -7.83 -7.98 15.20
CA PRO A 150 -6.77 -8.12 14.21
C PRO A 150 -5.61 -8.98 14.69
N ALA A 151 -5.23 -10.00 13.90
CA ALA A 151 -4.10 -10.88 14.15
C ALA A 151 -2.84 -10.40 13.41
N VAL A 152 -1.67 -10.54 14.01
CA VAL A 152 -0.39 -10.26 13.34
C VAL A 152 -0.06 -11.39 12.38
N VAL A 153 0.00 -11.09 11.08
CA VAL A 153 0.43 -12.03 10.04
C VAL A 153 1.95 -12.02 9.92
N TRP A 154 2.53 -10.83 9.89
CA TRP A 154 3.98 -10.65 9.80
C TRP A 154 4.42 -9.33 10.41
N SER A 155 5.66 -9.30 10.89
CA SER A 155 6.30 -8.05 11.30
C SER A 155 7.81 -8.13 11.14
N GLY A 156 8.42 -7.09 10.59
CA GLY A 156 9.86 -7.04 10.40
C GLY A 156 10.32 -5.74 9.75
N SER A 157 11.65 -5.62 9.61
CA SER A 157 12.28 -4.47 8.95
C SER A 157 12.37 -4.70 7.43
N LEU A 158 12.17 -3.63 6.66
CA LEU A 158 12.45 -3.54 5.23
C LEU A 158 13.60 -2.55 5.01
N ASP A 159 14.58 -2.94 4.19
CA ASP A 159 15.69 -2.08 3.79
C ASP A 159 15.38 -1.38 2.47
N LEU A 160 15.01 -0.09 2.53
CA LEU A 160 14.63 0.72 1.37
C LEU A 160 15.84 1.28 0.59
N ASP A 161 17.07 0.90 0.96
CA ASP A 161 18.23 1.07 0.09
C ASP A 161 18.26 0.02 -1.04
N VAL A 162 17.49 -1.06 -0.89
CA VAL A 162 17.18 -2.02 -1.96
C VAL A 162 15.85 -1.63 -2.63
N PRO A 163 15.73 -1.68 -3.97
CA PRO A 163 14.53 -1.15 -4.64
C PRO A 163 13.29 -2.05 -4.51
N ALA A 164 13.44 -3.32 -4.16
CA ALA A 164 12.34 -4.27 -4.02
C ALA A 164 12.74 -5.51 -3.22
N GLY A 165 11.74 -6.23 -2.70
CA GLY A 165 11.93 -7.51 -2.05
C GLY A 165 10.62 -8.27 -1.84
N ALA A 166 10.72 -9.46 -1.24
CA ALA A 166 9.58 -10.34 -1.00
C ALA A 166 9.76 -11.14 0.30
N VAL A 167 8.65 -11.43 0.97
CA VAL A 167 8.56 -12.26 2.16
C VAL A 167 7.47 -13.30 1.95
N VAL A 168 7.80 -14.57 2.12
CA VAL A 168 6.79 -15.64 2.12
C VAL A 168 6.07 -15.61 3.46
N LEU A 169 4.75 -15.35 3.43
CA LEU A 169 3.90 -15.33 4.61
C LEU A 169 3.38 -16.73 4.95
N ASP A 170 3.02 -17.49 3.92
CA ASP A 170 2.56 -18.86 4.01
C ASP A 170 3.01 -19.65 2.76
N ASP A 171 3.81 -20.70 2.99
CA ASP A 171 4.41 -21.53 1.95
C ASP A 171 3.50 -22.69 1.51
N ALA A 172 2.32 -22.83 2.12
CA ALA A 172 1.36 -23.83 1.71
C ALA A 172 0.75 -23.49 0.33
N PRO A 173 0.67 -24.47 -0.58
CA PRO A 173 -0.08 -24.33 -1.81
C PRO A 173 -1.54 -24.00 -1.54
N ALA A 174 -2.11 -23.16 -2.39
CA ALA A 174 -3.50 -22.74 -2.28
C ALA A 174 -4.48 -23.92 -2.42
N GLY A 175 -5.62 -23.81 -1.74
CA GLY A 175 -6.75 -24.72 -1.93
C GLY A 175 -7.47 -24.52 -3.28
N ALA A 176 -8.57 -25.26 -3.46
CA ALA A 176 -9.35 -25.30 -4.71
C ALA A 176 -9.87 -23.93 -5.21
N GLY A 177 -9.91 -22.94 -4.32
CA GLY A 177 -10.34 -21.56 -4.59
C GLY A 177 -9.34 -20.68 -5.35
N CYS A 178 -8.11 -21.15 -5.56
CA CYS A 178 -7.12 -20.41 -6.32
C CYS A 178 -7.07 -20.92 -7.76
N GLN A 179 -7.26 -20.00 -8.71
CA GLN A 179 -7.04 -20.26 -10.12
C GLN A 179 -6.00 -19.29 -10.65
N GLU A 180 -4.93 -19.83 -11.23
CA GLU A 180 -3.98 -19.00 -11.98
C GLU A 180 -4.70 -18.38 -13.16
N GLN A 181 -4.78 -17.05 -13.20
CA GLN A 181 -5.29 -16.37 -14.37
C GLN A 181 -4.29 -16.56 -15.52
N SER A 182 -4.59 -17.51 -16.40
CA SER A 182 -3.81 -17.74 -17.61
C SER A 182 -3.78 -16.46 -18.44
N ALA A 183 -2.57 -15.99 -18.81
CA ALA A 183 -2.44 -14.88 -19.74
C ALA A 183 -3.28 -15.16 -21.00
N PRO A 184 -3.99 -14.16 -21.58
CA PRO A 184 -4.80 -14.39 -22.77
C PRO A 184 -3.93 -14.99 -23.87
N PRO A 185 -4.42 -16.01 -24.61
CA PRO A 185 -3.63 -16.64 -25.65
C PRO A 185 -3.20 -15.58 -26.66
N ARG A 186 -1.88 -15.39 -26.83
CA ARG A 186 -1.33 -14.51 -27.86
C ARG A 186 -1.93 -14.95 -29.20
N ARG A 187 -2.77 -14.11 -29.82
CA ARG A 187 -3.22 -14.34 -31.20
C ARG A 187 -1.96 -14.53 -32.04
N ARG A 188 -1.75 -15.74 -32.57
CA ARG A 188 -0.78 -15.96 -33.64
C ARG A 188 -1.27 -15.19 -34.85
N THR A 189 -0.74 -14.00 -35.06
CA THR A 189 -0.87 -13.30 -36.34
C THR A 189 -0.04 -14.10 -37.34
N THR A 190 -0.69 -15.06 -38.01
CA THR A 190 -0.12 -15.69 -39.19
C THR A 190 -0.08 -14.62 -40.28
N VAL A 191 1.07 -13.97 -40.44
CA VAL A 191 1.31 -13.13 -41.62
C VAL A 191 1.43 -14.09 -42.80
N ALA A 192 0.37 -14.15 -43.62
CA ALA A 192 0.42 -14.82 -44.90
C ALA A 192 1.40 -14.05 -45.79
N ALA A 193 2.54 -14.67 -46.13
CA ALA A 193 3.39 -14.19 -47.20
C ALA A 193 2.64 -14.31 -48.54
N ARG A 194 2.64 -13.23 -49.31
CA ARG A 194 2.28 -13.21 -50.74
C ARG A 194 3.53 -12.86 -51.54
#